data_AF-A0A0G0HF79-F1
#
_entry.id   AF-A0A0G0HF79-F1
#
_cell.length_a   1.000
_cell.length_b   1.000
_cell.length_c   1.000
_cell.angle_alpha   90.00
_cell.angle_beta   90.00
_cell.angle_gamma   90.00
#
_symmetry.space_group_name_H-M   'P 1'
#
loop_
_entity.id
_entity.type
_entity.pdbx_description
1 polymer ?
#
loop_
_entity_poly.entity_id
_entity_poly.type
_entity_poly.pdbx_seq_one_letter_code
_entity_poly.pdbx_strand_id
1 'polypeptide(L)'
;ELGINIQYSTVITARNDGSSDVHQCRMTPNQLQKVLSDPDVISHGVEPIYFRENTNCIPCDIVFNGGAIDPEGNVYVCNQLRIIGGNILTQSLGQIWKESSAFKRLREITLSDLKECTDCEFFQYCSAGVTES
;
A
#
# COMPACT_ATOMS: atom_id res chain seq x y z
N GLU A 1 20.92 11.84 18.56
CA GLU A 1 19.92 10.91 18.00
C GLU A 1 20.18 10.73 16.51
N LEU A 2 19.90 9.55 15.95
CA LEU A 2 20.18 9.21 14.55
C LEU A 2 19.19 9.81 13.54
N GLY A 3 18.19 10.58 14.00
CA GLY A 3 17.16 11.19 13.12
C GLY A 3 16.26 10.15 12.44
N ILE A 4 16.10 8.97 13.05
CA ILE A 4 15.33 7.85 12.50
C ILE A 4 14.00 7.77 13.26
N ASN A 5 12.90 7.77 12.52
CA ASN A 5 11.57 7.47 13.05
C ASN A 5 11.32 5.96 12.96
N ILE A 6 10.77 5.38 14.04
CA ILE A 6 10.36 3.99 14.07
C ILE A 6 8.84 3.94 13.91
N GLN A 7 8.35 3.18 12.93
CA GLN A 7 6.93 2.96 12.70
C GLN A 7 6.65 1.45 12.78
N TYR A 8 5.56 1.09 13.45
CA TYR A 8 5.10 -0.29 13.57
C TYR A 8 3.86 -0.49 12.71
N SER A 9 3.82 -1.60 11.95
CA SER A 9 2.61 -2.04 11.26
C SER A 9 1.95 -3.17 12.03
N THR A 10 0.65 -3.06 12.26
CA THR A 10 -0.15 -4.09 12.93
C THR A 10 -0.77 -5.09 11.94
N VAL A 11 -0.52 -4.91 10.64
CA VAL A 11 -1.19 -5.63 9.56
C VAL A 11 -0.37 -6.83 9.11
N ILE A 12 -0.97 -8.02 9.14
CA ILE A 12 -0.44 -9.23 8.50
C ILE A 12 -1.42 -9.63 7.38
N THR A 13 -1.02 -9.52 6.13
CA THR A 13 -1.81 -9.91 4.95
C THR A 13 -1.60 -11.38 4.59
N ALA A 14 -2.38 -11.90 3.63
CA ALA A 14 -2.11 -13.21 3.04
C ALA A 14 -0.74 -13.23 2.34
N ARG A 15 -0.17 -14.42 2.17
CA ARG A 15 1.05 -14.62 1.38
C ARG A 15 0.82 -14.29 -0.10
N ASN A 16 1.91 -14.19 -0.86
CA ASN A 16 1.87 -13.94 -2.31
C ASN A 16 1.16 -15.04 -3.11
N ASP A 17 1.01 -16.24 -2.55
CA ASP A 17 0.25 -17.36 -3.14
C ASP A 17 -1.22 -17.38 -2.70
N GLY A 18 -1.67 -16.36 -1.93
CA GLY A 18 -3.01 -16.26 -1.38
C GLY A 18 -3.24 -17.05 -0.09
N SER A 19 -2.25 -17.79 0.41
CA SER A 19 -2.40 -18.54 1.66
C SER A 19 -2.62 -17.61 2.85
N SER A 20 -3.61 -17.97 3.68
CA SER A 20 -3.96 -17.31 4.93
C SER A 20 -3.39 -17.99 6.18
N ASP A 21 -2.52 -18.98 6.02
CA ASP A 21 -1.85 -19.70 7.12
C ASP A 21 -1.17 -18.73 8.12
N VAL A 22 -0.59 -17.63 7.63
CA VAL A 22 0.03 -16.58 8.46
C VAL A 22 -0.96 -15.76 9.27
N HIS A 23 -2.27 -15.84 8.99
CA HIS A 23 -3.27 -15.10 9.77
C HIS A 23 -3.37 -15.61 11.20
N GLN A 24 -2.90 -16.84 11.48
CA GLN A 24 -2.76 -17.33 12.86
C GLN A 24 -1.76 -16.51 13.70
N CYS A 25 -0.87 -15.75 13.05
CA CYS A 25 0.07 -14.85 13.69
C CYS A 25 -0.51 -13.46 13.95
N ARG A 26 -1.74 -13.17 13.50
CA ARG A 26 -2.39 -11.88 13.76
C ARG A 26 -2.68 -11.71 15.24
N MET A 27 -2.64 -10.46 15.68
CA MET A 27 -3.07 -10.10 17.02
C MET A 27 -4.54 -10.43 17.24
N THR A 28 -4.85 -10.93 18.42
CA THR A 28 -6.24 -10.99 18.92
C THR A 28 -6.78 -9.56 19.10
N PRO A 29 -8.12 -9.37 19.12
CA PRO A 29 -8.70 -8.05 19.37
C PRO A 29 -8.17 -7.37 20.64
N ASN A 30 -7.97 -8.13 21.72
CA ASN A 30 -7.43 -7.62 22.98
C ASN A 30 -5.96 -7.19 22.88
N GLN A 31 -5.15 -7.89 22.07
CA GLN A 31 -3.76 -7.48 21.82
C GLN A 31 -3.70 -6.24 20.95
N LEU A 32 -4.51 -6.20 19.88
CA LEU A 32 -4.59 -5.04 18.99
C LEU A 32 -5.03 -3.79 19.76
N GLN A 33 -6.05 -3.90 20.62
CA GLN A 33 -6.49 -2.78 21.45
C GLN A 33 -5.38 -2.23 22.34
N LYS A 34 -4.56 -3.10 22.95
CA LYS A 34 -3.42 -2.67 23.77
C LYS A 34 -2.40 -1.91 22.95
N VAL A 35 -2.03 -2.43 21.78
CA VAL A 35 -1.09 -1.78 20.86
C VAL A 35 -1.62 -0.44 20.38
N LEU A 36 -2.90 -0.36 20.01
CA LEU A 36 -3.50 0.89 19.54
C LEU A 36 -3.70 1.93 20.65
N SER A 37 -3.66 1.53 21.91
CA SER A 37 -3.75 2.45 23.06
C SER A 37 -2.37 2.91 23.55
N ASP A 38 -1.29 2.38 22.96
CA ASP A 38 0.08 2.67 23.35
C ASP A 38 0.59 3.91 22.58
N PRO A 39 0.82 5.05 23.27
CA PRO A 39 1.27 6.28 22.62
C PRO A 39 2.69 6.18 22.05
N ASP A 40 3.50 5.22 22.51
CA ASP A 40 4.85 5.00 21.98
C ASP A 40 4.82 4.17 20.68
N VAL A 41 3.71 3.50 20.41
CA VAL A 41 3.50 2.70 19.19
C VAL A 41 2.71 3.47 18.14
N ILE A 42 1.67 4.21 18.56
CA ILE A 42 0.99 5.17 17.71
C ILE A 42 1.72 6.52 17.83
N SER A 43 2.81 6.66 17.07
CA SER A 43 3.41 7.98 16.84
C SER A 43 2.43 8.88 16.10
N HIS A 44 1.71 9.72 16.85
CA HIS A 44 0.96 10.91 16.42
C HIS A 44 0.09 10.84 15.15
N GLY A 45 -1.23 10.72 15.36
CA GLY A 45 -2.09 11.90 15.18
C GLY A 45 -2.37 12.43 13.78
N VAL A 46 -2.26 11.63 12.72
CA VAL A 46 -2.86 12.04 11.43
C VAL A 46 -4.33 11.69 11.49
N GLU A 47 -5.19 12.70 11.65
CA GLU A 47 -6.61 12.49 11.33
C GLU A 47 -6.66 11.89 9.93
N PRO A 48 -7.39 10.78 9.72
CA PRO A 48 -7.58 10.23 8.40
C PRO A 48 -8.10 11.34 7.47
N ILE A 49 -7.27 11.86 6.57
CA ILE A 49 -7.72 12.85 5.57
C ILE A 49 -8.50 12.08 4.51
N TYR A 50 -9.71 11.65 4.87
CA TYR A 50 -10.63 11.00 3.96
C TYR A 50 -11.90 11.83 3.92
N PHE A 51 -11.90 12.84 3.05
CA PHE A 51 -13.16 13.37 2.57
C PHE A 51 -13.78 12.29 1.69
N ARG A 52 -14.82 11.60 2.19
CA ARG A 52 -15.68 10.71 1.37
C ARG A 52 -16.11 11.38 0.06
N GLU A 53 -16.13 12.71 0.04
CA GLU A 53 -16.48 13.57 -1.08
C GLU A 53 -15.41 13.61 -2.19
N ASN A 54 -14.17 13.15 -1.95
CA ASN A 54 -13.08 13.14 -2.93
C ASN A 54 -12.58 11.72 -3.24
N THR A 55 -13.39 10.96 -3.98
CA THR A 55 -13.04 9.62 -4.47
C THR A 55 -12.26 9.63 -5.79
N ASN A 56 -12.06 10.81 -6.39
CA ASN A 56 -11.25 10.99 -7.61
C ASN A 56 -9.78 11.21 -7.27
N CYS A 57 -9.28 10.50 -6.26
CA CYS A 57 -7.88 10.50 -5.87
C CYS A 57 -7.29 9.11 -6.02
N ILE A 58 -5.97 9.04 -6.02
CA ILE A 58 -5.21 7.82 -6.27
C ILE A 58 -5.14 7.03 -4.96
N PRO A 59 -5.48 5.72 -4.97
CA PRO A 59 -5.49 4.91 -3.73
C PRO A 59 -4.11 4.73 -3.09
N CYS A 60 -3.04 4.73 -3.88
CA CYS A 60 -1.69 4.48 -3.39
C CYS A 60 -0.66 5.25 -4.23
N ASP A 61 0.18 6.04 -3.57
CA ASP A 61 1.16 6.93 -4.21
C ASP A 61 2.42 6.18 -4.67
N ILE A 62 2.65 4.96 -4.17
CA ILE A 62 3.83 4.13 -4.52
C ILE A 62 3.99 3.93 -6.04
N VAL A 63 2.88 3.98 -6.79
CA VAL A 63 2.86 3.83 -8.25
C VAL A 63 3.56 5.01 -8.97
N PHE A 64 3.79 6.11 -8.26
CA PHE A 64 4.43 7.33 -8.75
C PHE A 64 5.83 7.58 -8.21
N ASN A 65 6.18 7.01 -7.06
CA ASN A 65 7.45 7.29 -6.40
C ASN A 65 8.27 6.02 -6.05
N GLY A 66 7.73 4.83 -6.30
CA GLY A 66 8.38 3.58 -5.92
C GLY A 66 8.12 2.41 -6.87
N GLY A 67 8.76 1.29 -6.54
CA GLY A 67 8.73 0.04 -7.28
C GLY A 67 9.70 -0.97 -6.67
N ALA A 68 9.75 -2.18 -7.22
CA ALA A 68 10.72 -3.19 -6.80
C ALA A 68 11.42 -3.80 -8.01
N ILE A 69 12.66 -4.25 -7.83
CA ILE A 69 13.43 -4.96 -8.85
C ILE A 69 13.94 -6.26 -8.24
N ASP A 70 13.73 -7.39 -8.92
CA ASP A 70 14.27 -8.68 -8.50
C ASP A 70 15.65 -8.97 -9.12
N PRO A 71 16.38 -10.00 -8.65
CA PRO A 71 17.69 -10.36 -9.20
C PRO A 71 17.67 -10.73 -10.70
N GLU A 72 16.53 -11.18 -11.22
CA GLU A 72 16.32 -11.47 -12.64
C GLU A 72 16.07 -10.22 -13.49
N GLY A 73 16.03 -9.04 -12.86
CA GLY A 73 15.87 -7.74 -13.49
C GLY A 73 14.42 -7.35 -13.77
N ASN A 74 13.42 -8.10 -13.30
CA ASN A 74 12.02 -7.72 -13.45
C ASN A 74 11.71 -6.50 -12.60
N VAL A 75 11.08 -5.50 -13.21
CA VAL A 75 10.60 -4.30 -12.53
C VAL A 75 9.13 -4.50 -12.17
N TYR A 76 8.82 -4.44 -10.89
CA TYR A 76 7.47 -4.51 -10.36
C TYR A 76 6.94 -3.12 -10.01
N VAL A 77 5.65 -2.92 -10.27
CA VAL A 77 4.92 -1.68 -9.96
C VAL A 77 4.90 -1.33 -8.47
N CYS A 78 4.92 -2.36 -7.61
CA CYS A 78 5.14 -2.26 -6.18
C CYS A 78 5.56 -3.65 -5.67
N ASN A 79 6.04 -3.73 -4.43
CA ASN A 79 6.46 -4.97 -3.80
C ASN A 79 5.30 -5.96 -3.52
N GLN A 80 4.05 -5.47 -3.36
CA GLN A 80 2.91 -6.29 -2.96
C GLN A 80 2.12 -6.87 -4.14
N LEU A 81 1.78 -6.07 -5.16
CA LEU A 81 0.90 -6.51 -6.25
C LEU A 81 1.55 -7.53 -7.20
N ARG A 82 2.89 -7.65 -7.17
CA ARG A 82 3.67 -8.56 -8.03
C ARG A 82 3.36 -8.45 -9.53
N ILE A 83 2.86 -7.30 -9.98
CA ILE A 83 2.64 -7.00 -11.41
C ILE A 83 3.96 -6.51 -12.01
N ILE A 84 4.44 -7.21 -13.03
CA ILE A 84 5.66 -6.87 -13.76
C ILE A 84 5.35 -5.79 -14.79
N GLY A 85 6.11 -4.70 -14.75
CA GLY A 85 6.05 -3.61 -15.73
C GLY A 85 7.06 -3.72 -16.86
N GLY A 86 8.15 -4.46 -16.68
CA GLY A 86 9.20 -4.66 -17.67
C GLY A 86 10.43 -5.34 -17.07
N ASN A 87 11.54 -5.39 -17.82
CA ASN A 87 12.80 -5.95 -17.33
C ASN A 87 13.99 -5.04 -17.67
N ILE A 88 14.81 -4.69 -16.67
CA ILE A 88 15.93 -3.74 -16.83
C ILE A 88 17.07 -4.27 -17.71
N LEU A 89 17.13 -5.59 -17.92
CA LEU A 89 18.13 -6.22 -18.78
C LEU A 89 17.78 -6.05 -20.27
N THR A 90 16.53 -5.70 -20.60
CA THR A 90 16.05 -5.53 -21.97
C THR A 90 15.63 -4.10 -22.30
N GLN A 91 15.25 -3.31 -21.30
CA GLN A 91 14.74 -1.94 -21.44
C GLN A 91 15.34 -1.03 -20.37
N SER A 92 15.51 0.26 -20.66
CA SER A 92 15.90 1.20 -19.60
C SER A 92 14.78 1.38 -18.58
N LEU A 93 15.13 1.61 -17.31
CA LEU A 93 14.15 1.88 -16.25
C LEU A 93 13.22 3.05 -16.63
N GLY A 94 13.75 4.10 -17.27
CA GLY A 94 12.96 5.25 -17.73
C GLY A 94 11.91 4.89 -18.79
N GLN A 95 12.23 3.98 -19.71
CA GLN A 95 11.27 3.46 -20.69
C GLN A 95 10.19 2.63 -20.00
N ILE A 96 10.58 1.68 -19.13
CA ILE A 96 9.64 0.86 -18.36
C ILE A 96 8.68 1.77 -17.58
N TRP A 97 9.23 2.76 -16.87
CA TRP A 97 8.46 3.68 -16.03
C TRP A 97 7.44 4.52 -16.79
N LYS A 98 7.80 5.01 -17.99
CA LYS A 98 6.95 5.94 -18.78
C LYS A 98 6.00 5.22 -19.73
N GLU A 99 6.42 4.07 -20.25
CA GLU A 99 5.76 3.46 -21.41
C GLU A 99 4.99 2.18 -21.05
N SER A 100 5.37 1.49 -19.98
CA SER A 100 4.73 0.24 -19.54
C SER A 100 3.23 0.41 -19.32
N SER A 101 2.44 -0.47 -19.92
CA SER A 101 1.00 -0.53 -19.73
C SER A 101 0.61 -0.85 -18.28
N ALA A 102 1.43 -1.62 -17.55
CA ALA A 102 1.17 -1.94 -16.15
C ALA A 102 1.22 -0.69 -15.26
N PHE A 103 2.27 0.11 -15.41
CA PHE A 103 2.41 1.38 -14.69
C PHE A 103 1.32 2.38 -15.09
N LYS A 104 1.06 2.55 -16.40
CA LYS A 104 -0.01 3.44 -16.88
C LYS A 104 -1.37 3.07 -16.30
N ARG A 105 -1.75 1.80 -16.39
CA ARG A 105 -3.03 1.30 -15.88
C ARG A 105 -3.21 1.58 -14.39
N LEU A 106 -2.20 1.34 -13.56
CA LEU A 106 -2.32 1.58 -12.12
C LEU A 106 -2.40 3.06 -11.77
N ARG A 107 -1.75 3.94 -12.53
CA ARG A 107 -1.81 5.40 -12.33
C ARG A 107 -3.15 6.01 -12.73
N GLU A 108 -3.95 5.28 -13.51
CA GLU A 108 -5.31 5.67 -13.90
C GLU A 108 -6.37 5.23 -12.88
N ILE A 109 -6.03 4.33 -11.95
CA ILE A 109 -6.98 3.86 -10.92
C ILE A 109 -7.19 4.95 -9.87
N THR A 110 -8.45 5.24 -9.61
CA THR A 110 -8.92 6.13 -8.54
C THR A 110 -9.63 5.32 -7.45
N LEU A 111 -9.84 5.92 -6.26
CA LEU A 111 -10.67 5.31 -5.22
C LEU A 111 -12.09 5.00 -5.72
N SER A 112 -12.62 5.80 -6.65
CA SER A 112 -13.95 5.56 -7.24
C SER A 112 -14.05 4.27 -8.06
N ASP A 113 -12.93 3.75 -8.56
CA ASP A 113 -12.87 2.48 -9.28
C ASP A 113 -12.94 1.28 -8.31
N LEU A 114 -12.70 1.49 -7.01
CA LEU A 114 -12.76 0.48 -5.96
C LEU A 114 -14.19 0.36 -5.42
N LYS A 115 -15.04 -0.35 -6.19
CA LYS A 115 -16.48 -0.49 -5.91
C LYS A 115 -16.82 -0.92 -4.47
N GLU A 116 -16.01 -1.80 -3.89
CA GLU A 116 -16.21 -2.28 -2.51
C GLU A 116 -15.88 -1.22 -1.45
N CYS A 117 -14.98 -0.28 -1.76
CA CYS A 117 -14.59 0.79 -0.85
C CYS A 117 -15.60 1.93 -0.85
N THR A 118 -16.17 2.30 -2.01
CA THR A 118 -17.09 3.44 -2.16
C THR A 118 -18.33 3.34 -1.25
N ASP A 119 -18.84 2.12 -1.06
CA ASP A 119 -20.03 1.84 -0.25
C ASP A 119 -19.69 1.26 1.15
N CYS A 120 -18.40 1.23 1.52
CA CYS A 120 -17.97 0.65 2.79
C CYS A 120 -18.36 1.54 3.99
N GLU A 121 -19.06 0.98 4.98
CA GLU A 121 -19.42 1.69 6.22
C GLU A 121 -18.20 2.11 7.04
N PHE A 122 -17.08 1.39 6.88
CA PHE A 122 -15.83 1.65 7.57
C PHE A 122 -14.90 2.59 6.80
N PHE A 123 -15.31 3.13 5.64
CA PHE A 123 -14.43 3.92 4.76
C PHE A 123 -13.72 5.07 5.50
N GLN A 124 -14.44 5.82 6.33
CA GLN A 124 -13.89 6.94 7.11
C GLN A 124 -12.85 6.52 8.17
N TYR A 125 -12.83 5.25 8.54
CA TYR A 125 -11.89 4.66 9.50
C TYR A 125 -10.81 3.81 8.81
N CYS A 126 -10.92 3.62 7.49
CA CYS A 126 -10.05 2.78 6.70
C CYS A 126 -9.01 3.64 5.99
N SER A 127 -7.74 3.25 6.08
CA SER A 127 -6.67 3.98 5.41
C SER A 127 -6.63 3.78 3.89
N ALA A 128 -7.50 2.94 3.32
CA ALA A 128 -7.66 2.64 1.88
C ALA A 128 -6.36 2.51 1.05
N GLY A 129 -5.24 2.10 1.67
CA GLY A 129 -3.93 2.04 1.02
C GLY A 129 -3.26 3.41 0.78
N VAL A 130 -3.85 4.51 1.25
CA VAL A 130 -3.27 5.84 1.21
C VAL A 130 -2.19 5.88 2.28
N THR A 131 -0.99 5.52 1.87
CA THR A 131 0.23 5.77 2.62
C THR A 131 0.40 7.27 2.77
N GLU A 132 0.63 7.71 4.01
CA GLU A 132 0.88 9.11 4.38
C GLU A 132 1.90 9.73 3.42
N SER A 133 1.51 10.83 2.76
CA SER A 133 2.42 11.73 2.05
C SER A 133 2.92 12.84 2.97
#